data_AF-A0A249SVS8-F1
#
_entry.id   AF-A0A249SVS8-F1
#
_cell.length_a   1.000
_cell.length_b   1.000
_cell.length_c   1.000
_cell.angle_alpha   90.00
_cell.angle_beta   90.00
_cell.angle_gamma   90.00
#
_symmetry.space_group_name_H-M   'P 1'
#
loop_
_entity.id
_entity.type
_entity.pdbx_description
1 polymer ?
#
loop_
_entity_poly.entity_id
_entity_poly.type
_entity_poly.pdbx_seq_one_letter_code
_entity_poly.pdbx_strand_id
1 'polypeptide(L)'
;MSNETDAQLLSAVKAGNIKAYRRLFMKYYKPLCLKAYLVLDDMQQAETAVENIFVQLWEQKAYKDIPNAVGGYLCKLVHDNCIAGSIDYPHVSVREEHPELPTYPQAKTNLVTPDEYIQRLVTALHDLPAEQQEVVKLIFGKQKEHAEAAQLMGISVHTISQHLSLAMQELRREIFLNTY
;
A
#
# COMPACT_ATOMS: atom_id res chain seq x y z
N MET A 1 -20.80 -13.25 -2.49
CA MET A 1 -20.52 -12.93 -3.91
C MET A 1 -19.19 -13.57 -4.26
N SER A 2 -19.13 -14.31 -5.36
CA SER A 2 -18.08 -15.28 -5.70
C SER A 2 -16.66 -14.75 -5.43
N ASN A 3 -15.87 -15.51 -4.66
CA ASN A 3 -14.43 -15.30 -4.51
C ASN A 3 -13.75 -15.53 -5.87
N GLU A 4 -13.75 -14.52 -6.74
CA GLU A 4 -12.93 -14.49 -7.95
C GLU A 4 -11.47 -14.59 -7.51
N THR A 5 -10.80 -15.67 -7.92
CA THR A 5 -9.38 -15.86 -7.60
C THR A 5 -8.55 -14.80 -8.29
N ASP A 6 -7.39 -14.43 -7.73
CA ASP A 6 -6.49 -13.45 -8.33
C ASP A 6 -6.12 -13.83 -9.78
N ALA A 7 -6.00 -15.13 -10.05
CA ALA A 7 -5.74 -15.65 -11.40
C ALA A 7 -6.87 -15.35 -12.40
N GLN A 8 -8.14 -15.51 -11.99
CA GLN A 8 -9.29 -15.21 -12.85
C GLN A 8 -9.42 -13.71 -13.12
N LEU A 9 -9.27 -12.90 -12.07
CA LEU A 9 -9.27 -11.45 -12.17
C LEU A 9 -8.15 -10.96 -13.09
N LEU A 10 -6.92 -11.47 -12.89
CA LEU A 10 -5.77 -11.12 -13.69
C LEU A 10 -5.94 -11.53 -15.16
N SER A 11 -6.50 -12.70 -15.44
CA SER A 11 -6.77 -13.12 -16.82
C SER A 11 -7.69 -12.13 -17.55
N ALA A 12 -8.75 -11.65 -16.88
CA ALA A 12 -9.64 -10.65 -17.45
C ALA A 12 -8.94 -9.29 -17.64
N VAL A 13 -8.08 -8.90 -16.69
CA VAL A 13 -7.23 -7.69 -16.82
C VAL A 13 -6.32 -7.78 -18.04
N LYS A 14 -5.63 -8.90 -18.23
CA LYS A 14 -4.72 -9.12 -19.37
C LYS A 14 -5.43 -9.09 -20.73
N ALA A 15 -6.72 -9.43 -20.76
CA ALA A 15 -7.58 -9.29 -21.93
C ALA A 15 -8.05 -7.84 -22.20
N GLY A 16 -7.61 -6.85 -21.40
CA GLY A 16 -7.99 -5.45 -21.54
C GLY A 16 -9.36 -5.11 -20.94
N ASN A 17 -9.92 -5.97 -20.07
CA ASN A 17 -11.21 -5.70 -19.45
C ASN A 17 -11.08 -4.62 -18.37
N ILE A 18 -11.53 -3.40 -18.69
CA ILE A 18 -11.48 -2.24 -17.78
C ILE A 18 -12.23 -2.48 -16.46
N LYS A 19 -13.33 -3.24 -16.46
CA LYS A 19 -14.06 -3.56 -15.22
C LYS A 19 -13.25 -4.48 -14.31
N ALA A 20 -12.52 -5.44 -14.88
CA ALA A 20 -11.61 -6.28 -14.13
C ALA A 20 -10.43 -5.45 -13.59
N TYR A 21 -9.90 -4.52 -14.39
CA TYR A 21 -8.84 -3.61 -13.95
C TYR A 21 -9.29 -2.74 -12.76
N ARG A 22 -10.52 -2.22 -12.82
CA ARG A 22 -11.12 -1.48 -11.70
C ARG A 22 -11.28 -2.34 -10.45
N ARG A 23 -11.69 -3.61 -10.58
CA ARG A 23 -11.75 -4.54 -9.44
C ARG A 23 -10.37 -4.82 -8.85
N LEU A 24 -9.36 -5.00 -9.70
CA LEU A 24 -7.96 -5.16 -9.29
C LEU A 24 -7.49 -3.95 -8.48
N PHE A 25 -7.71 -2.74 -9.00
CA PHE A 25 -7.42 -1.51 -8.29
C PHE A 25 -8.13 -1.46 -6.93
N MET A 26 -9.45 -1.63 -6.88
CA MET A 26 -10.21 -1.54 -5.62
C MET A 26 -9.74 -2.58 -4.58
N LYS A 27 -9.32 -3.76 -5.03
CA LYS A 27 -8.81 -4.82 -4.16
C LYS A 27 -7.47 -4.47 -3.52
N TYR A 28 -6.54 -3.87 -4.28
CA TYR A 28 -5.17 -3.64 -3.82
C TYR A 28 -4.85 -2.20 -3.42
N TYR A 29 -5.66 -1.21 -3.82
CA TYR A 29 -5.43 0.21 -3.59
C TYR A 29 -5.03 0.48 -2.13
N LYS A 30 -5.89 0.03 -1.23
CA LYS A 30 -5.79 0.18 0.21
C LYS A 30 -4.52 -0.42 0.83
N PRO A 31 -4.24 -1.73 0.68
CA PRO A 31 -2.97 -2.30 1.11
C PRO A 31 -1.73 -1.61 0.52
N LEU A 32 -1.82 -1.14 -0.72
CA LEU A 32 -0.73 -0.46 -1.40
C LEU A 32 -0.51 0.96 -0.87
N CYS A 33 -1.56 1.70 -0.53
CA CYS A 33 -1.44 3.01 0.12
C CYS A 33 -0.76 2.88 1.49
N LEU A 34 -1.11 1.86 2.28
CA LEU A 34 -0.40 1.55 3.53
C LEU A 34 1.07 1.24 3.28
N LYS A 35 1.38 0.46 2.25
CA LYS A 35 2.76 0.14 1.89
C LYS A 35 3.54 1.39 1.47
N ALA A 36 2.94 2.28 0.68
CA ALA A 36 3.53 3.55 0.28
C ALA A 36 3.71 4.51 1.45
N TYR A 37 2.74 4.56 2.38
CA TYR A 37 2.82 5.37 3.60
C TYR A 37 4.03 4.98 4.47
N LEU A 38 4.36 3.70 4.58
CA LEU A 38 5.55 3.24 5.31
C LEU A 38 6.87 3.75 4.70
N VAL A 39 6.86 4.19 3.45
CA VAL A 39 8.02 4.75 2.75
C VAL A 39 8.01 6.28 2.77
N LEU A 40 6.85 6.87 2.48
CA LEU A 40 6.69 8.31 2.25
C LEU A 40 6.32 9.11 3.50
N ASP A 41 5.78 8.45 4.53
CA ASP A 41 5.28 9.05 5.78
C ASP A 41 4.19 10.12 5.59
N ASP A 42 3.53 10.11 4.42
CA ASP A 42 2.48 11.04 4.05
C ASP A 42 1.40 10.27 3.29
N MET A 43 0.20 10.18 3.89
CA MET A 43 -0.91 9.43 3.31
C MET A 43 -1.41 10.04 2.00
N GLN A 44 -1.39 11.37 1.87
CA GLN A 44 -1.84 12.04 0.66
C GLN A 44 -0.87 11.77 -0.50
N GLN A 45 0.45 11.78 -0.23
CA GLN A 45 1.45 11.38 -1.22
C GLN A 45 1.38 9.88 -1.53
N ALA A 46 1.12 9.04 -0.53
CA ALA A 46 0.96 7.60 -0.71
C ALA A 46 -0.24 7.24 -1.61
N GLU A 47 -1.40 7.85 -1.37
CA GLU A 47 -2.59 7.69 -2.21
C GLU A 47 -2.29 8.12 -3.65
N THR A 48 -1.70 9.30 -3.82
CA THR A 48 -1.39 9.80 -5.16
C THR A 48 -0.37 8.93 -5.88
N ALA A 49 0.65 8.42 -5.18
CA ALA A 49 1.64 7.50 -5.73
C ALA A 49 0.98 6.24 -6.28
N VAL A 50 0.10 5.61 -5.49
CA VAL A 50 -0.61 4.39 -5.90
C VAL A 50 -1.52 4.67 -7.09
N GLU A 51 -2.27 5.77 -7.08
CA GLU A 51 -3.11 6.15 -8.23
C GLU A 51 -2.27 6.32 -9.51
N ASN A 52 -1.16 7.06 -9.43
CA ASN A 52 -0.28 7.29 -10.58
C ASN A 52 0.31 5.99 -11.14
N ILE A 53 0.72 5.07 -10.27
CA ILE A 53 1.25 3.76 -10.68
C ILE A 53 0.18 2.96 -11.43
N PHE A 54 -1.07 2.96 -10.96
CA PHE A 54 -2.15 2.27 -11.68
C PHE A 54 -2.53 2.95 -13.00
N VAL A 55 -2.37 4.27 -13.10
CA VAL A 55 -2.55 4.98 -14.37
C VAL A 55 -1.45 4.58 -15.37
N GLN A 56 -0.18 4.64 -14.95
CA GLN A 56 0.97 4.23 -15.78
C GLN A 56 0.92 2.75 -16.20
N LEU A 57 0.53 1.86 -15.29
CA LEU A 57 0.36 0.43 -15.57
C LEU A 57 -0.65 0.19 -16.71
N TRP A 58 -1.70 1.03 -16.78
CA TRP A 58 -2.70 0.96 -17.83
C TRP A 58 -2.18 1.50 -19.16
N GLU A 59 -1.65 2.73 -19.16
CA GLU A 59 -1.13 3.40 -20.35
C GLU A 59 -0.08 2.56 -21.09
N GLN A 60 0.89 2.08 -20.32
CA GLN A 60 2.00 1.29 -20.85
C GLN A 60 1.60 -0.15 -21.16
N LYS A 61 0.34 -0.53 -20.87
CA LYS A 61 -0.17 -1.91 -20.94
C LYS A 61 0.68 -2.91 -20.14
N ALA A 62 1.43 -2.42 -19.16
CA ALA A 62 2.28 -3.21 -18.27
C ALA A 62 1.46 -4.16 -17.39
N TYR A 63 0.14 -3.96 -17.27
CA TYR A 63 -0.77 -4.93 -16.67
C TYR A 63 -0.72 -6.32 -17.33
N LYS A 64 -0.25 -6.42 -18.58
CA LYS A 64 -0.05 -7.70 -19.29
C LYS A 64 1.06 -8.55 -18.68
N ASP A 65 2.05 -7.90 -18.08
CA ASP A 65 3.27 -8.53 -17.56
C ASP A 65 3.17 -8.84 -16.06
N ILE A 66 2.06 -8.46 -15.40
CA ILE A 66 1.81 -8.80 -14.00
C ILE A 66 1.84 -10.33 -13.84
N PRO A 67 2.67 -10.88 -12.93
CA PRO A 67 2.74 -12.31 -12.67
C PRO A 67 1.53 -12.79 -11.86
N ASN A 68 1.36 -14.11 -11.75
CA ASN A 68 0.27 -14.71 -10.97
C ASN A 68 0.31 -14.30 -9.49
N ALA A 69 1.49 -14.01 -8.95
CA ALA A 69 1.67 -13.43 -7.62
C ALA A 69 1.39 -11.91 -7.61
N VAL A 70 0.15 -11.55 -7.94
CA VAL A 70 -0.30 -10.16 -8.16
C VAL A 70 0.02 -9.25 -6.97
N GLY A 71 -0.38 -9.65 -5.76
CA GLY A 71 -0.18 -8.82 -4.57
C GLY A 71 1.30 -8.54 -4.27
N GLY A 72 2.15 -9.57 -4.33
CA GLY A 72 3.60 -9.40 -4.11
C GLY A 72 4.24 -8.50 -5.16
N TYR A 73 3.85 -8.66 -6.43
CA TYR A 73 4.32 -7.80 -7.53
C TYR A 73 3.93 -6.34 -7.33
N LEU A 74 2.65 -6.05 -7.06
CA LEU A 74 2.19 -4.68 -6.89
C LEU A 74 2.81 -4.02 -5.65
N CYS A 75 2.95 -4.75 -4.54
CA CYS A 75 3.63 -4.24 -3.34
C CYS A 75 5.08 -3.85 -3.63
N LYS A 76 5.80 -4.66 -4.41
CA LYS A 76 7.17 -4.35 -4.83
C LYS A 76 7.20 -3.15 -5.76
N LEU A 77 6.34 -3.11 -6.77
CA LEU A 77 6.26 -2.01 -7.72
C LEU A 77 6.02 -0.67 -7.02
N VAL A 78 5.07 -0.62 -6.08
CA VAL A 78 4.77 0.58 -5.29
C VAL A 78 5.95 0.99 -4.43
N HIS A 79 6.55 0.04 -3.69
CA HIS A 79 7.72 0.31 -2.88
C HIS A 79 8.87 0.92 -3.71
N ASP A 80 9.22 0.29 -4.83
CA ASP A 80 10.35 0.69 -5.66
C ASP A 80 10.11 2.09 -6.26
N ASN A 81 8.88 2.41 -6.67
CA ASN A 81 8.51 3.74 -7.15
C ASN A 81 8.57 4.81 -6.05
N CYS A 82 8.08 4.50 -4.84
CA CYS A 82 8.17 5.42 -3.70
C CYS A 82 9.63 5.70 -3.31
N ILE A 83 10.49 4.67 -3.30
CA ILE A 83 11.91 4.81 -2.98
C ILE A 83 12.66 5.62 -4.05
N ALA A 84 12.37 5.36 -5.33
CA ALA A 84 13.04 6.05 -6.44
C ALA A 84 12.64 7.53 -6.55
N GLY A 85 11.60 7.98 -5.83
CA GLY A 85 11.05 9.33 -5.97
C GLY A 85 10.54 9.61 -7.38
N SER A 86 10.35 8.58 -8.21
CA SER A 86 9.97 8.67 -9.62
C SER A 86 8.47 8.92 -9.83
N ILE A 87 7.79 9.41 -8.79
CA ILE A 87 6.39 9.79 -8.86
C ILE A 87 6.35 11.23 -9.39
N ASP A 88 6.56 11.37 -10.69
CA ASP A 88 6.26 12.62 -11.39
C ASP A 88 4.73 12.86 -11.32
N TYR A 89 4.33 14.03 -10.82
CA TYR A 89 2.96 14.54 -10.82
C TYR A 89 2.72 15.41 -12.07
N PRO A 90 1.50 15.52 -12.63
CA PRO A 90 0.52 14.49 -13.01
C PRO A 90 0.41 14.37 -14.55
N HIS A 91 0.13 13.18 -15.05
CA HIS A 91 -0.43 13.00 -16.40
C HIS A 91 -1.92 13.37 -16.40
N VAL A 92 -2.24 14.67 -16.26
CA VAL A 92 -3.61 15.21 -16.32
C VAL A 92 -4.33 14.72 -17.58
N SER A 93 -3.59 14.65 -18.69
CA SER A 93 -4.05 14.18 -20.00
C SER A 93 -4.65 12.78 -19.96
N VAL A 94 -4.08 11.83 -19.22
CA VAL A 94 -4.55 10.43 -19.27
C VAL A 94 -5.83 10.25 -18.49
N ARG A 95 -6.01 10.98 -17.38
CA ARG A 95 -7.29 10.97 -16.65
C ARG A 95 -8.41 11.60 -17.46
N GLU A 96 -8.11 12.60 -18.28
CA GLU A 96 -9.06 13.23 -19.19
C GLU A 96 -9.38 12.33 -20.41
N GLU A 97 -8.39 11.61 -20.94
CA GLU A 97 -8.53 10.69 -22.07
C GLU A 97 -9.24 9.38 -21.68
N HIS A 98 -9.09 8.94 -20.43
CA HIS A 98 -9.67 7.70 -19.90
C HIS A 98 -10.41 7.93 -18.57
N PRO A 99 -11.56 8.62 -18.57
CA PRO A 99 -12.37 8.84 -17.36
C PRO A 99 -12.88 7.54 -16.72
N GLU A 100 -12.87 6.42 -17.47
CA GLU A 100 -13.18 5.09 -16.98
C GLU A 100 -12.06 4.41 -16.17
N LEU A 101 -10.87 5.02 -16.09
CA LEU A 101 -9.81 4.50 -15.24
C LEU A 101 -10.23 4.45 -13.77
N PRO A 102 -9.69 3.50 -13.00
CA PRO A 102 -10.03 3.40 -11.60
C PRO A 102 -9.53 4.64 -10.85
N THR A 103 -10.46 5.44 -10.36
CA THR A 103 -10.24 6.40 -9.27
C THR A 103 -10.81 5.81 -8.00
N TYR A 104 -10.08 5.91 -6.87
CA TYR A 104 -10.66 5.54 -5.59
C TYR A 104 -11.76 6.57 -5.25
N PRO A 105 -13.03 6.17 -5.09
CA PRO A 105 -14.07 7.14 -4.78
C PRO A 105 -13.73 7.80 -3.45
N GLN A 106 -13.40 9.09 -3.46
CA GLN A 106 -13.37 9.93 -2.27
C GLN A 106 -14.80 10.04 -1.75
N ALA A 107 -15.20 9.07 -0.94
CA ALA A 107 -16.55 9.00 -0.43
C ALA A 107 -16.83 10.22 0.48
N LYS A 108 -17.61 11.19 0.00
CA LYS A 108 -18.35 12.16 0.82
C LYS A 108 -19.52 11.49 1.57
N THR A 109 -19.38 10.25 2.02
CA THR A 109 -20.48 9.49 2.63
C THR A 109 -20.04 8.88 3.95
N ASN A 110 -20.68 9.32 5.03
CA ASN A 110 -20.60 8.86 6.42
C ASN A 110 -21.00 7.38 6.59
N LEU A 111 -20.32 6.46 5.91
CA LEU A 111 -20.53 5.03 6.10
C LEU A 111 -19.22 4.42 6.57
N VAL A 112 -19.20 4.09 7.85
CA VAL A 112 -18.27 3.16 8.49
C VAL A 112 -18.12 1.92 7.60
N THR A 113 -17.05 1.90 6.82
CA THR A 113 -16.69 0.88 5.83
C THR A 113 -15.18 0.66 5.92
N PRO A 114 -14.53 -0.25 5.17
CA PRO A 114 -13.12 -0.62 5.33
C PRO A 114 -12.08 0.52 5.31
N ASP A 115 -12.51 1.79 5.14
CA ASP A 115 -11.71 3.00 5.37
C ASP A 115 -11.35 3.18 6.85
N GLU A 116 -12.24 2.84 7.80
CA GLU A 116 -11.93 2.94 9.23
C GLU A 116 -10.79 2.02 9.64
N TYR A 117 -10.73 0.82 9.06
CA TYR A 117 -9.66 -0.14 9.35
C TYR A 117 -8.28 0.43 9.03
N ILE A 118 -8.16 1.08 7.86
CA ILE A 118 -6.90 1.65 7.41
C ILE A 118 -6.57 2.91 8.16
N GLN A 119 -7.55 3.78 8.36
CA GLN A 119 -7.36 4.96 9.19
C GLN A 119 -6.91 4.57 10.60
N ARG A 120 -7.54 3.56 11.21
CA ARG A 120 -7.12 3.04 12.52
C ARG A 120 -5.72 2.48 12.49
N LEU A 121 -5.34 1.73 11.46
CA LEU A 121 -3.98 1.19 11.37
C LEU A 121 -2.92 2.29 11.17
N VAL A 122 -3.24 3.32 10.38
CA VAL A 122 -2.39 4.52 10.22
C VAL A 122 -2.31 5.31 11.53
N THR A 123 -3.42 5.53 12.21
CA THR A 123 -3.46 6.18 13.53
C THR A 123 -2.66 5.37 14.55
N ALA A 124 -2.84 4.06 14.60
CA ALA A 124 -2.10 3.17 15.48
C ALA A 124 -0.59 3.23 15.21
N LEU A 125 -0.18 3.24 13.93
CA LEU A 125 1.21 3.46 13.54
C LEU A 125 1.75 4.81 14.05
N HIS A 126 0.96 5.87 13.93
CA HIS A 126 1.31 7.21 14.41
C HIS A 126 1.33 7.33 15.95
N ASP A 127 0.56 6.50 16.66
CA ASP A 127 0.47 6.54 18.11
C ASP A 127 1.53 5.65 18.79
N LEU A 128 2.25 4.83 18.02
CA LEU A 128 3.40 4.07 18.54
C LEU A 128 4.46 5.02 19.14
N PRO A 129 5.24 4.60 20.14
CA PRO A 129 6.43 5.33 20.55
C PRO A 129 7.39 5.56 19.37
N ALA A 130 8.06 6.71 19.34
CA ALA A 130 8.90 7.12 18.21
C ALA A 130 9.96 6.07 17.81
N GLU A 131 10.58 5.39 18.78
CA GLU A 131 11.55 4.33 18.53
C GLU A 131 10.91 3.11 17.83
N GLN A 132 9.68 2.76 18.20
CA GLN A 132 8.94 1.66 17.58
C GLN A 132 8.48 2.01 16.16
N GLN A 133 8.04 3.26 15.94
CA GLN A 133 7.73 3.76 14.61
C GLN A 133 8.95 3.70 13.69
N GLU A 134 10.11 4.16 14.16
CA GLU A 134 11.33 4.18 13.36
C GLU A 134 11.77 2.75 13.01
N VAL A 135 11.69 1.80 13.94
CA VAL A 135 11.95 0.38 13.65
C VAL A 135 10.99 -0.14 12.58
N VAL A 136 9.68 0.13 12.69
CA VAL A 136 8.70 -0.28 11.68
C VAL A 136 9.01 0.32 10.31
N LYS A 137 9.37 1.61 10.24
CA LYS A 137 9.76 2.29 9.00
C LYS A 137 11.04 1.71 8.41
N LEU A 138 12.06 1.42 9.22
CA LEU A 138 13.31 0.83 8.76
C LEU A 138 13.11 -0.58 8.19
N ILE A 139 12.37 -1.43 8.91
CA ILE A 139 12.18 -2.84 8.53
C ILE A 139 11.18 -2.98 7.38
N PHE A 140 10.00 -2.35 7.47
CA PHE A 140 8.93 -2.55 6.49
C PHE A 140 8.92 -1.51 5.37
N GLY A 141 9.31 -0.28 5.66
CA GLY A 141 9.41 0.81 4.68
C GLY A 141 10.70 0.71 3.89
N LYS A 142 11.84 0.78 4.57
CA LYS A 142 13.19 0.81 3.95
C LYS A 142 13.80 -0.59 3.72
N GLN A 143 13.08 -1.66 4.07
CA GLN A 143 13.51 -3.06 3.90
C GLN A 143 14.90 -3.38 4.47
N LYS A 144 15.26 -2.73 5.58
CA LYS A 144 16.54 -2.94 6.26
C LYS A 144 16.55 -4.25 7.03
N GLU A 145 17.71 -4.88 7.10
CA GLU A 145 17.91 -6.00 8.01
C GLU A 145 17.99 -5.50 9.46
N HIS A 146 17.68 -6.36 10.42
CA HIS A 146 17.70 -5.98 11.84
C HIS A 146 19.08 -5.46 12.29
N ALA A 147 20.15 -6.01 11.71
CA ALA A 147 21.53 -5.57 11.96
C ALA A 147 21.79 -4.15 11.44
N GLU A 148 21.33 -3.83 10.24
CA GLU A 148 21.47 -2.49 9.67
C GLU A 148 20.61 -1.46 10.43
N ALA A 149 19.38 -1.82 10.80
CA ALA A 149 18.52 -0.98 11.60
C ALA A 149 19.13 -0.68 12.98
N ALA A 150 19.71 -1.69 13.63
CA ALA A 150 20.43 -1.55 14.89
C ALA A 150 21.60 -0.55 14.78
N GLN A 151 22.39 -0.65 13.70
CA GLN A 151 23.48 0.28 13.42
C GLN A 151 22.98 1.71 13.19
N LEU A 152 21.91 1.89 12.40
CA LEU A 152 21.33 3.20 12.09
C LEU A 152 20.75 3.90 13.34
N MET A 153 20.16 3.13 14.25
CA MET A 153 19.54 3.64 15.47
C MET A 153 20.49 3.70 16.67
N GLY A 154 21.70 3.15 16.58
CA GLY A 154 22.66 3.11 17.69
C GLY A 154 22.24 2.22 18.86
N ILE A 155 21.44 1.18 18.60
CA ILE A 155 20.92 0.23 19.60
C ILE A 155 21.25 -1.22 19.25
N SER A 156 20.93 -2.17 20.13
CA SER A 156 21.22 -3.59 19.87
C SER A 156 20.19 -4.25 18.93
N VAL A 157 20.61 -5.29 18.20
CA VAL A 157 19.70 -6.12 17.37
C VAL A 157 18.56 -6.73 18.21
N HIS A 158 18.86 -7.05 19.48
CA HIS A 158 17.85 -7.52 20.43
C HIS A 158 16.80 -6.44 20.70
N THR A 159 17.24 -5.21 20.93
CA THR A 159 16.38 -4.03 21.15
C THR A 159 15.51 -3.74 19.93
N ILE A 160 16.04 -3.85 18.70
CA ILE A 160 15.25 -3.76 17.45
C ILE A 160 14.13 -4.81 17.45
N SER A 161 14.46 -6.06 17.79
CA SER A 161 13.50 -7.16 17.81
C SER A 161 12.41 -6.95 18.87
N GLN A 162 12.76 -6.38 20.02
CA GLN A 162 11.81 -6.00 21.08
C GLN A 162 10.87 -4.87 20.63
N HIS A 163 11.40 -3.78 20.09
CA HIS A 163 10.58 -2.68 19.57
C HIS A 163 9.64 -3.15 18.47
N LEU A 164 10.13 -4.00 17.56
CA LEU A 164 9.32 -4.59 16.49
C LEU A 164 8.21 -5.47 17.06
N SER A 165 8.51 -6.32 18.04
CA SER A 165 7.51 -7.18 18.68
C SER A 165 6.41 -6.36 19.38
N LEU A 166 6.79 -5.30 20.09
CA LEU A 166 5.86 -4.40 20.78
C LEU A 166 4.99 -3.64 19.77
N ALA A 167 5.60 -3.07 18.72
CA ALA A 167 4.88 -2.40 17.64
C ALA A 167 3.83 -3.34 17.03
N MET A 168 4.24 -4.56 16.66
CA MET A 168 3.34 -5.55 16.05
C MET A 168 2.25 -6.04 17.02
N GLN A 169 2.48 -5.99 18.33
CA GLN A 169 1.45 -6.31 19.32
C GLN A 169 0.39 -5.21 19.38
N GLU A 170 0.79 -3.94 19.43
CA GLU A 170 -0.14 -2.81 19.45
C GLU A 170 -0.93 -2.71 18.13
N LEU A 171 -0.26 -2.84 16.98
CA LEU A 171 -0.94 -2.85 15.68
C LEU A 171 -1.94 -4.02 15.57
N ARG A 172 -1.60 -5.20 16.08
CA ARG A 172 -2.55 -6.33 16.13
C ARG A 172 -3.70 -6.07 17.07
N ARG A 173 -3.48 -5.42 18.21
CA ARG A 173 -4.55 -5.12 19.17
C ARG A 173 -5.61 -4.24 18.53
N GLU A 174 -5.20 -3.22 17.78
CA GLU A 174 -6.11 -2.36 17.01
C GLU A 174 -6.87 -3.12 15.91
N ILE A 175 -6.24 -4.15 15.34
CA ILE A 175 -6.89 -5.05 14.38
C ILE A 175 -7.93 -5.96 15.06
N PHE A 176 -7.68 -6.44 16.29
CA PHE A 176 -8.51 -7.48 16.95
C PHE A 176 -9.57 -6.94 17.92
N LEU A 177 -9.39 -5.77 18.56
CA LEU A 177 -10.32 -5.22 19.57
C LEU A 177 -11.74 -4.92 19.06
N ASN A 178 -11.98 -4.97 17.74
CA ASN A 178 -13.27 -4.63 17.13
C ASN A 178 -13.97 -5.81 16.43
N THR A 179 -13.54 -7.05 16.70
CA THR A 179 -14.19 -8.26 16.15
C THR A 179 -15.27 -8.84 17.09
N TYR A 180 -15.82 -8.04 18.01
CA TYR A 180 -16.88 -8.43 18.94
C TYR A 180 -17.94 -7.34 19.07
#